data_AF-A0A932RJ06-F1
#
_entry.id   AF-A0A932RJ06-F1
#
_cell.length_a   1.000
_cell.length_b   1.000
_cell.length_c   1.000
_cell.angle_alpha   90.00
_cell.angle_beta   90.00
_cell.angle_gamma   90.00
#
_symmetry.space_group_name_H-M   'P 1'
#
loop_
_entity.id
_entity.type
_entity.pdbx_description
1 polymer ?
#
loop_
_entity_poly.entity_id
_entity_poly.type
_entity_poly.pdbx_seq_one_letter_code
_entity_poly.pdbx_strand_id
1 'polypeptide(L)'
;MNKTIDAALAGIIDQWYHSVSEYYITKEKKEQDAGITEEEELKRFHDEKGHRIKFAKGELDFTYGLRLRNQQDTYQIEVSVNNKVADFNYDKLVSKLDEYYTKNRHVKVTGGKALKGVFYTAIFAMDENFQRSIVVEKREGKADIIRLAFQIHESYVKDLTSDHRAVMNIIQDYCVSPLRKVYAEVYRQR
;
A
#
# COMPACT_ATOMS: atom_id res chain seq x y z
N MET A 1 5.61 -0.99 18.92
CA MET A 1 4.94 -1.10 17.61
C MET A 1 3.46 -1.36 17.85
N ASN A 2 2.55 -0.58 17.24
CA ASN A 2 1.12 -0.73 17.45
C ASN A 2 0.62 -1.99 16.72
N LYS A 3 0.35 -3.05 17.48
CA LYS A 3 -0.01 -4.37 16.94
C LYS A 3 -1.32 -4.37 16.14
N THR A 4 -2.28 -3.49 16.49
CA THR A 4 -3.57 -3.42 15.79
C THR A 4 -3.42 -2.84 14.39
N ILE A 5 -2.63 -1.77 14.25
CA ILE A 5 -2.36 -1.15 12.95
C ILE A 5 -1.52 -2.10 12.09
N ASP A 6 -0.47 -2.70 12.66
CA ASP A 6 0.37 -3.67 11.95
C ASP A 6 -0.43 -4.88 11.44
N ALA A 7 -1.28 -5.46 12.30
CA ALA A 7 -2.19 -6.54 11.90
C ALA A 7 -3.18 -6.10 10.81
N ALA A 8 -3.63 -4.84 10.81
CA ALA A 8 -4.48 -4.31 9.75
C ALA A 8 -3.72 -4.22 8.42
N LEU A 9 -2.45 -3.78 8.43
CA LEU A 9 -1.60 -3.77 7.23
C LEU A 9 -1.37 -5.19 6.69
N ALA A 10 -1.15 -6.17 7.56
CA ALA A 10 -1.09 -7.58 7.18
C ALA A 10 -2.41 -8.03 6.53
N GLY A 11 -3.54 -7.72 7.16
CA GLY A 11 -4.88 -8.06 6.66
C GLY A 11 -5.19 -7.48 5.28
N ILE A 12 -4.74 -6.26 4.97
CA ILE A 12 -4.87 -5.66 3.63
C ILE A 12 -4.12 -6.49 2.58
N ILE A 13 -2.90 -6.93 2.89
CA ILE A 13 -2.09 -7.75 1.98
C ILE A 13 -2.73 -9.12 1.78
N ASP A 14 -3.20 -9.76 2.85
CA ASP A 14 -3.88 -11.06 2.78
C ASP A 14 -5.19 -10.97 1.99
N GLN A 15 -6.02 -9.96 2.26
CA GLN A 15 -7.25 -9.74 1.51
C GLN A 15 -6.96 -9.56 0.02
N TRP A 16 -5.94 -8.78 -0.34
CA TRP A 16 -5.56 -8.63 -1.73
C TRP A 16 -5.07 -9.96 -2.31
N TYR A 17 -4.15 -10.66 -1.64
CA TYR A 17 -3.64 -11.95 -2.08
C TYR A 17 -4.77 -12.93 -2.40
N HIS A 18 -5.69 -13.14 -1.45
CA HIS A 18 -6.83 -14.05 -1.63
C HIS A 18 -7.78 -13.61 -2.74
N SER A 19 -7.98 -12.31 -2.94
CA SER A 19 -8.87 -11.80 -4.00
C SER A 19 -8.36 -12.03 -5.42
N VAL A 20 -7.07 -12.35 -5.59
CA VAL A 20 -6.46 -12.54 -6.91
C VAL A 20 -5.76 -13.88 -7.10
N SER A 21 -5.48 -14.64 -6.04
CA SER A 21 -4.66 -15.86 -6.07
C SER A 21 -5.14 -16.92 -7.05
N GLU A 22 -6.45 -16.95 -7.34
CA GLU A 22 -7.01 -17.88 -8.33
C GLU A 22 -6.44 -17.68 -9.75
N TYR A 23 -5.99 -16.47 -10.11
CA TYR A 23 -5.47 -16.14 -11.44
C TYR A 23 -3.94 -16.31 -11.59
N TYR A 24 -3.24 -16.72 -10.54
CA TYR A 24 -1.77 -16.79 -10.51
C TYR A 24 -1.29 -18.15 -10.02
N ILE A 25 -0.06 -18.50 -10.36
CA ILE A 25 0.64 -19.64 -9.75
C ILE A 25 1.15 -19.21 -8.37
N THR A 26 0.70 -19.91 -7.34
CA THR A 26 1.08 -19.65 -5.94
C THR A 26 1.77 -20.87 -5.33
N LYS A 27 2.44 -20.67 -4.19
CA LYS A 27 3.02 -21.78 -3.40
C LYS A 27 1.96 -22.83 -3.06
N GLU A 28 0.79 -22.40 -2.59
CA GLU A 28 -0.28 -23.31 -2.17
C GLU A 28 -0.80 -24.16 -3.35
N LYS A 29 -0.89 -23.59 -4.57
CA LYS A 29 -1.26 -24.36 -5.77
C LYS A 29 -0.22 -25.41 -6.12
N LYS A 30 1.07 -25.08 -6.03
CA LYS A 30 2.17 -26.03 -6.26
C LYS A 30 2.21 -27.15 -5.22
N GLU A 31 1.82 -26.87 -3.99
CA GLU A 31 1.69 -27.88 -2.93
C GLU A 31 0.49 -28.82 -3.17
N GLN A 32 -0.57 -28.33 -3.82
CA GLN A 32 -1.76 -29.11 -4.16
C GLN A 32 -1.63 -29.90 -5.46
N ASP A 33 -0.81 -29.43 -6.40
CA ASP A 33 -0.58 -30.06 -7.69
C ASP A 33 0.92 -30.08 -8.04
N ALA A 34 1.53 -31.26 -7.89
CA ALA A 34 2.93 -31.50 -8.20
C ALA A 34 3.26 -31.40 -9.72
N GLY A 35 2.25 -31.31 -10.59
CA GLY A 35 2.42 -31.09 -12.03
C GLY A 35 2.78 -29.64 -12.40
N ILE A 36 2.58 -28.69 -11.48
CA ILE A 36 2.93 -27.28 -11.71
C ILE A 36 4.44 -27.09 -11.50
N THR A 37 5.15 -26.86 -12.59
CA THR A 37 6.61 -26.72 -12.59
C THR A 37 7.07 -25.27 -12.70
N GLU A 38 6.18 -24.39 -13.17
CA GLU A 38 6.41 -22.97 -13.36
C GLU A 38 6.76 -22.26 -12.05
N GLU A 39 7.43 -21.12 -12.15
CA GLU A 39 7.74 -20.28 -10.99
C GLU A 39 6.47 -19.68 -10.38
N GLU A 40 6.53 -19.39 -9.07
CA GLU A 40 5.45 -18.69 -8.38
C GLU A 40 5.29 -17.27 -8.93
N GLU A 41 4.15 -17.00 -9.54
CA GLU A 41 3.77 -15.69 -10.10
C GLU A 41 3.24 -14.72 -9.04
N LEU A 42 2.76 -15.24 -7.91
CA LEU A 42 2.22 -14.44 -6.80
C LEU A 42 2.73 -14.95 -5.46
N LYS A 43 3.29 -14.03 -4.66
CA LYS A 43 3.79 -14.33 -3.30
C LYS A 43 3.32 -13.25 -2.33
N ARG A 44 3.14 -13.62 -1.06
CA ARG A 44 2.95 -12.68 0.05
C ARG A 44 4.00 -12.89 1.14
N PHE A 45 4.33 -11.84 1.87
CA PHE A 45 5.35 -11.84 2.91
C PHE A 45 4.86 -11.04 4.11
N HIS A 46 5.10 -11.55 5.31
CA HIS A 46 4.89 -10.85 6.58
C HIS A 46 6.14 -11.07 7.43
N ASP A 47 7.03 -10.09 7.45
CA ASP A 47 8.30 -10.17 8.17
C ASP A 47 8.73 -8.80 8.72
N GLU A 48 9.94 -8.72 9.27
CA GLU A 48 10.52 -7.49 9.83
C GLU A 48 10.61 -6.31 8.85
N LYS A 49 10.56 -6.57 7.54
CA LYS A 49 10.56 -5.55 6.49
C LYS A 49 9.13 -5.07 6.17
N GLY A 50 8.12 -5.58 6.86
CA GLY A 50 6.70 -5.25 6.69
C GLY A 50 5.90 -6.32 5.96
N HIS A 51 4.74 -5.94 5.45
CA HIS A 51 3.82 -6.82 4.74
C HIS A 51 3.84 -6.51 3.25
N ARG A 52 4.02 -7.53 2.41
CA ARG A 52 4.24 -7.34 0.98
C ARG A 52 3.52 -8.37 0.14
N ILE A 53 3.13 -7.97 -1.06
CA ILE A 53 2.62 -8.85 -2.12
C ILE A 53 3.47 -8.63 -3.38
N LYS A 54 3.99 -9.71 -3.95
CA LYS A 54 4.83 -9.69 -5.15
C LYS A 54 4.07 -10.35 -6.31
N PHE A 55 4.02 -9.63 -7.43
CA PHE A 55 3.54 -10.11 -8.72
C PHE A 55 4.74 -10.30 -9.65
N ALA A 56 4.79 -11.44 -10.33
CA ALA A 56 5.79 -11.79 -11.34
C ALA A 56 5.14 -12.63 -12.44
N LYS A 57 4.37 -11.98 -13.32
CA LYS A 57 3.61 -12.65 -14.40
C LYS A 57 3.76 -11.89 -15.72
N GLY A 58 4.40 -12.51 -16.71
CA GLY A 58 4.71 -11.85 -17.98
C GLY A 58 5.52 -10.57 -17.76
N GLU A 59 5.06 -9.44 -18.28
CA GLU A 59 5.70 -8.13 -18.08
C GLU A 59 5.39 -7.46 -16.73
N LEU A 60 4.46 -8.02 -15.95
CA LEU A 60 4.09 -7.51 -14.65
C LEU A 60 5.05 -8.05 -13.58
N ASP A 61 6.11 -7.29 -13.27
CA ASP A 61 7.02 -7.56 -12.15
C ASP A 61 7.06 -6.36 -11.19
N PHE A 62 6.35 -6.48 -10.08
CA PHE A 62 6.40 -5.48 -9.00
C PHE A 62 6.10 -6.10 -7.64
N THR A 63 6.57 -5.45 -6.58
CA THR A 63 6.22 -5.78 -5.20
C THR A 63 5.57 -4.59 -4.53
N TYR A 64 4.35 -4.75 -4.06
CA TYR A 64 3.66 -3.77 -3.24
C TYR A 64 3.95 -4.04 -1.76
N GLY A 65 4.17 -3.00 -0.96
CA GLY A 65 4.53 -3.13 0.44
C GLY A 65 3.83 -2.13 1.35
N LEU A 66 3.49 -2.61 2.55
CA LEU A 66 2.93 -1.85 3.65
C LEU A 66 3.80 -2.05 4.89
N ARG A 67 4.14 -0.97 5.59
CA ARG A 67 4.94 -1.04 6.81
C ARG A 67 4.49 0.02 7.80
N LEU A 68 4.37 -0.37 9.07
CA LEU A 68 4.26 0.56 10.18
C LEU A 68 5.67 0.92 10.67
N ARG A 69 6.01 2.20 10.66
CA ARG A 69 7.23 2.75 11.26
C ARG A 69 6.87 3.47 12.55
N ASN A 70 7.80 3.45 13.49
CA ASN A 70 7.75 4.29 14.68
C ASN A 70 8.87 5.32 14.55
N GLN A 71 8.53 6.60 14.50
CA GLN A 71 9.47 7.70 14.33
C GLN A 71 9.15 8.78 15.36
N GLN A 72 10.10 9.04 16.27
CA GLN A 72 10.00 10.12 17.27
C GLN A 72 8.64 10.12 18.00
N ASP A 73 8.28 8.96 18.56
CA ASP A 73 7.02 8.71 19.29
C ASP A 73 5.73 8.84 18.45
N THR A 74 5.85 8.97 17.13
CA THR A 74 4.69 8.95 16.22
C THR A 74 4.71 7.71 15.32
N TYR A 75 3.50 7.26 14.97
CA TYR A 75 3.33 6.16 14.03
C TYR A 75 3.27 6.69 12.61
N GLN A 76 3.92 6.01 11.69
CA GLN A 76 3.88 6.33 10.26
C GLN A 76 3.57 5.08 9.45
N ILE A 77 2.59 5.19 8.56
CA ILE A 77 2.31 4.14 7.56
C ILE A 77 3.13 4.46 6.33
N GLU A 78 3.98 3.53 5.94
CA GLU A 78 4.66 3.54 4.66
C GLU A 78 3.93 2.63 3.67
N VAL A 79 3.65 3.16 2.50
CA VAL A 79 3.06 2.45 1.37
C VAL A 79 4.06 2.53 0.21
N SER A 80 4.41 1.38 -0.37
CA SER A 80 5.52 1.32 -1.33
C SER A 80 5.26 0.39 -2.51
N VAL A 81 5.93 0.69 -3.63
CA VAL A 81 6.01 -0.19 -4.80
C VAL A 81 7.47 -0.31 -5.21
N ASN A 82 7.98 -1.54 -5.22
CA ASN A 82 9.21 -1.89 -5.92
C ASN A 82 8.85 -2.29 -7.34
N ASN A 83 9.12 -1.44 -8.32
CA ASN A 83 8.72 -1.62 -9.70
C ASN A 83 9.88 -2.13 -10.57
N LYS A 84 9.65 -3.18 -11.36
CA LYS A 84 10.58 -3.63 -12.42
C LYS A 84 9.97 -3.54 -13.82
N VAL A 85 8.78 -2.98 -13.94
CA VAL A 85 8.15 -2.71 -15.23
C VAL A 85 9.01 -1.68 -15.97
N ALA A 86 9.51 -2.05 -17.16
CA ALA A 86 10.26 -1.15 -18.05
C ALA A 86 9.45 0.11 -18.41
N ASP A 87 10.09 1.18 -18.87
CA ASP A 87 9.42 2.39 -19.43
C ASP A 87 8.26 2.96 -18.59
N PHE A 88 8.26 2.75 -17.27
CA PHE A 88 7.17 3.18 -16.40
C PHE A 88 7.20 4.70 -16.23
N ASN A 89 6.07 5.36 -16.47
CA ASN A 89 5.97 6.82 -16.41
C ASN A 89 5.80 7.34 -14.97
N TYR A 90 6.93 7.49 -14.26
CA TYR A 90 6.94 7.99 -12.88
C TYR A 90 6.42 9.42 -12.74
N ASP A 91 6.67 10.31 -13.71
CA ASP A 91 6.20 11.70 -13.62
C ASP A 91 4.67 11.76 -13.65
N LYS A 92 4.05 10.92 -14.50
CA LYS A 92 2.59 10.77 -14.56
C LYS A 92 2.04 10.16 -13.28
N LEU A 93 2.73 9.17 -12.70
CA LEU A 93 2.34 8.59 -11.40
C LEU A 93 2.32 9.67 -10.31
N VAL A 94 3.42 10.43 -10.19
CA VAL A 94 3.56 11.50 -9.19
C VAL A 94 2.49 12.57 -9.38
N SER A 95 2.30 13.06 -10.62
CA SER A 95 1.31 14.08 -10.94
C SER A 95 -0.13 13.64 -10.61
N LYS A 96 -0.50 12.39 -10.92
CA LYS A 96 -1.83 11.86 -10.60
C LYS A 96 -2.06 11.64 -9.11
N LEU A 97 -1.03 11.25 -8.37
CA LEU A 97 -1.12 11.14 -6.91
C LEU A 97 -1.26 12.51 -6.25
N ASP A 98 -0.51 13.50 -6.71
CA ASP A 98 -0.61 14.89 -6.24
C ASP A 98 -2.03 15.45 -6.47
N GLU A 99 -2.57 15.27 -7.68
CA GLU A 99 -3.95 15.64 -8.01
C GLU A 99 -4.95 14.94 -7.07
N TYR A 100 -4.77 13.63 -6.85
CA TYR A 100 -5.63 12.86 -5.97
C TYR A 100 -5.62 13.42 -4.54
N TYR A 101 -4.46 13.58 -3.91
CA TYR A 101 -4.39 14.02 -2.51
C TYR A 101 -4.82 15.48 -2.35
N THR A 102 -4.53 16.34 -3.33
CA THR A 102 -5.02 17.73 -3.36
C THR A 102 -6.54 17.78 -3.41
N LYS A 103 -7.17 17.01 -4.31
CA LYS A 103 -8.63 16.97 -4.46
C LYS A 103 -9.33 16.36 -3.25
N ASN A 104 -8.70 15.36 -2.62
CA ASN A 104 -9.31 14.58 -1.54
C ASN A 104 -8.94 15.06 -0.13
N ARG A 105 -8.27 16.22 0.01
CA ARG A 105 -7.86 16.76 1.33
C ARG A 105 -9.00 17.00 2.31
N HIS A 106 -10.22 17.21 1.79
CA HIS A 106 -11.44 17.48 2.56
C HIS A 106 -12.41 16.29 2.57
N VAL A 107 -11.94 15.10 2.21
CA VAL A 107 -12.77 13.89 2.29
C VAL A 107 -12.83 13.40 3.72
N LYS A 108 -14.06 13.15 4.17
CA LYS A 108 -14.34 12.63 5.51
C LYS A 108 -14.38 11.11 5.50
N VAL A 109 -13.93 10.52 6.59
CA VAL A 109 -14.03 9.08 6.84
C VAL A 109 -15.50 8.68 6.90
N THR A 110 -15.84 7.61 6.17
CA THR A 110 -17.19 7.04 6.10
C THR A 110 -17.39 5.85 7.06
N GLY A 111 -16.31 5.14 7.40
CA GLY A 111 -16.31 3.95 8.28
C GLY A 111 -15.79 4.23 9.71
N GLY A 112 -16.06 3.30 10.64
CA GLY A 112 -15.61 3.40 12.04
C GLY A 112 -16.37 4.45 12.85
N LYS A 113 -17.13 4.01 13.87
CA LYS A 113 -18.03 4.91 14.64
C LYS A 113 -17.31 6.10 15.26
N ALA A 114 -16.08 5.92 15.75
CA ALA A 114 -15.29 6.96 16.41
C ALA A 114 -14.70 8.00 15.45
N LEU A 115 -14.37 7.60 14.21
CA LEU A 115 -13.71 8.46 13.23
C LEU A 115 -14.66 8.97 12.13
N LYS A 116 -15.91 8.51 12.11
CA LYS A 116 -16.91 8.92 11.12
C LYS A 116 -17.06 10.45 11.13
N GLY A 117 -16.85 11.06 9.96
CA GLY A 117 -16.95 12.51 9.78
C GLY A 117 -15.66 13.29 10.05
N VAL A 118 -14.62 12.66 10.57
CA VAL A 118 -13.26 13.23 10.65
C VAL A 118 -12.64 13.24 9.24
N PHE A 119 -11.85 14.25 8.91
CA PHE A 119 -11.12 14.29 7.63
C PHE A 119 -9.99 13.26 7.63
N TYR A 120 -9.79 12.56 6.52
CA TYR A 120 -8.66 11.63 6.40
C TYR A 120 -7.32 12.32 6.67
N THR A 121 -7.14 13.56 6.20
CA THR A 121 -5.94 14.38 6.42
C THR A 121 -5.68 14.74 7.88
N ALA A 122 -6.71 14.76 8.73
CA ALA A 122 -6.54 14.96 10.17
C ALA A 122 -6.00 13.70 10.86
N ILE A 123 -6.27 12.52 10.31
CA ILE A 123 -5.81 11.23 10.83
C ILE A 123 -4.45 10.87 10.24
N PHE A 124 -4.31 11.01 8.93
CA PHE A 124 -3.14 10.67 8.13
C PHE A 124 -2.55 11.95 7.54
N ALA A 125 -1.62 12.55 8.28
CA ALA A 125 -0.91 13.74 7.84
C ALA A 125 0.13 13.39 6.77
N MET A 126 0.19 14.22 5.75
CA MET A 126 1.25 14.29 4.74
C MET A 126 1.87 15.67 4.79
N ASP A 127 3.09 15.84 4.25
CA ASP A 127 3.68 17.16 4.06
C ASP A 127 2.79 18.00 3.13
N GLU A 128 2.60 19.28 3.44
CA GLU A 128 1.82 20.22 2.63
C GLU A 128 2.33 20.28 1.18
N ASN A 129 3.64 20.10 1.00
CA ASN A 129 4.24 19.85 -0.29
C ASN A 129 4.28 18.34 -0.56
N PHE A 130 3.35 17.85 -1.38
CA PHE A 130 3.25 16.44 -1.74
C PHE A 130 4.57 15.84 -2.25
N GLN A 131 5.40 16.61 -2.95
CA GLN A 131 6.72 16.17 -3.45
C GLN A 131 7.67 15.72 -2.33
N ARG A 132 7.46 16.16 -1.09
CA ARG A 132 8.22 15.72 0.09
C ARG A 132 7.65 14.46 0.72
N SER A 133 6.39 14.13 0.41
CA SER A 133 5.70 12.94 0.91
C SER A 133 5.87 11.71 0.02
N ILE A 134 6.32 11.92 -1.22
CA ILE A 134 6.63 10.86 -2.18
C ILE A 134 8.14 10.77 -2.43
N VAL A 135 8.66 9.55 -2.46
CA VAL A 135 10.04 9.27 -2.87
C VAL A 135 10.00 8.34 -4.06
N VAL A 136 10.68 8.74 -5.15
CA VAL A 136 10.93 7.89 -6.32
C VAL A 136 12.43 7.70 -6.46
N GLU A 137 12.89 6.46 -6.24
CA GLU A 137 14.30 6.07 -6.32
C GLU A 137 14.50 5.17 -7.54
N LYS A 138 15.09 5.72 -8.60
CA LYS A 138 15.46 4.95 -9.80
C LYS A 138 16.77 4.20 -9.55
N ARG A 139 16.81 2.90 -9.82
CA ARG A 139 17.97 2.04 -9.49
C ARG A 139 18.37 1.17 -10.67
N GLU A 140 19.58 1.37 -11.16
CA GLU A 140 20.13 0.56 -12.25
C GLU A 140 20.23 -0.92 -11.86
N GLY A 141 19.73 -1.80 -12.74
CA GLY A 141 19.75 -3.25 -12.55
C GLY A 141 18.90 -3.78 -11.38
N LYS A 142 18.11 -2.93 -10.72
CA LYS A 142 17.24 -3.29 -9.59
C LYS A 142 15.84 -2.73 -9.82
N ALA A 143 14.89 -3.17 -9.00
CA ALA A 143 13.56 -2.56 -8.99
C ALA A 143 13.67 -1.08 -8.61
N ASP A 144 13.03 -0.17 -9.30
CA ASP A 144 12.84 1.19 -8.82
C ASP A 144 11.92 1.17 -7.58
N ILE A 145 12.00 2.19 -6.72
CA ILE A 145 11.17 2.25 -5.53
C ILE A 145 10.33 3.52 -5.52
N ILE A 146 9.02 3.36 -5.34
CA ILE A 146 8.09 4.42 -4.98
C ILE A 146 7.72 4.25 -3.51
N ARG A 147 7.76 5.30 -2.70
CA ARG A 147 7.28 5.30 -1.31
C ARG A 147 6.41 6.51 -1.04
N LEU A 148 5.31 6.30 -0.35
CA LEU A 148 4.47 7.31 0.29
C LEU A 148 4.47 7.07 1.79
N ALA A 149 4.54 8.14 2.57
CA ALA A 149 4.53 8.07 4.01
C ALA A 149 3.42 8.94 4.60
N PHE A 150 2.67 8.37 5.55
CA PHE A 150 1.54 9.01 6.21
C PHE A 150 1.76 8.97 7.71
N GLN A 151 1.92 10.13 8.33
CA GLN A 151 2.02 10.22 9.78
C GLN A 151 0.62 10.09 10.39
N ILE A 152 0.48 9.22 11.38
CA ILE A 152 -0.77 9.08 12.13
C ILE A 152 -0.74 10.09 13.27
N HIS A 153 -1.71 11.01 13.29
CA HIS A 153 -1.80 11.98 14.36
C HIS A 153 -2.18 11.28 15.68
N GLU A 154 -1.41 11.55 16.74
CA GLU A 154 -1.46 10.81 18.01
C GLU A 154 -2.87 10.78 18.63
N SER A 155 -3.57 11.91 18.57
CA SER A 155 -4.93 12.06 19.10
C SER A 155 -5.93 11.06 18.53
N TYR A 156 -5.68 10.52 17.33
CA TYR A 156 -6.57 9.57 16.66
C TYR A 156 -6.11 8.11 16.76
N VAL A 157 -4.94 7.81 17.31
CA VAL A 157 -4.42 6.43 17.37
C VAL A 157 -5.37 5.50 18.13
N LYS A 158 -5.91 5.96 19.26
CA LYS A 158 -6.86 5.19 20.07
C LYS A 158 -8.16 4.92 19.30
N ASP A 159 -8.73 5.95 18.68
CA ASP A 159 -9.98 5.83 17.92
C ASP A 159 -9.80 4.98 16.67
N LEU A 160 -8.67 5.13 15.98
CA LEU A 160 -8.30 4.33 14.82
C LEU A 160 -8.20 2.86 15.20
N THR A 161 -7.61 2.53 16.36
CA THR A 161 -7.41 1.14 16.79
C THR A 161 -8.58 0.52 17.57
N SER A 162 -9.68 1.26 17.75
CA SER A 162 -10.86 0.79 18.48
C SER A 162 -11.64 -0.32 17.77
N ASP A 163 -11.50 -0.43 16.44
CA ASP A 163 -12.17 -1.43 15.62
C ASP A 163 -11.21 -1.92 14.51
N HIS A 164 -10.86 -3.20 14.56
CA HIS A 164 -9.92 -3.82 13.63
C HIS A 164 -10.39 -3.79 12.16
N ARG A 165 -11.69 -3.96 11.90
CA ARG A 165 -12.21 -3.89 10.52
C ARG A 165 -12.25 -2.46 10.02
N ALA A 166 -12.61 -1.52 10.90
CA ALA A 166 -12.62 -0.11 10.55
C ALA A 166 -11.21 0.42 10.22
N VAL A 167 -10.19 0.10 11.01
CA VAL A 167 -8.81 0.56 10.74
C VAL A 167 -8.32 0.09 9.39
N MET A 168 -8.62 -1.16 9.02
CA MET A 168 -8.22 -1.75 7.75
C MET A 168 -8.84 -0.97 6.58
N ASN A 169 -10.14 -0.74 6.63
CA ASN A 169 -10.86 0.01 5.59
C ASN A 169 -10.37 1.46 5.50
N ILE A 170 -10.20 2.13 6.65
CA ILE A 170 -9.75 3.53 6.71
C ILE A 170 -8.35 3.68 6.10
N ILE A 171 -7.41 2.80 6.45
CA ILE A 171 -6.06 2.80 5.84
C ILE A 171 -6.15 2.46 4.35
N GLN A 172 -6.96 1.47 3.98
CA GLN A 172 -7.08 1.04 2.60
C GLN A 172 -7.65 2.14 1.70
N ASP A 173 -8.66 2.88 2.16
CA ASP A 173 -9.34 3.90 1.38
C ASP A 173 -8.43 5.07 1.03
N TYR A 174 -7.61 5.51 2.00
CA TYR A 174 -6.82 6.74 1.85
C TYR A 174 -5.34 6.52 1.58
N CYS A 175 -4.71 5.51 2.18
CA CYS A 175 -3.26 5.31 2.04
C CYS A 175 -2.92 4.32 0.91
N VAL A 176 -3.73 3.27 0.73
CA VAL A 176 -3.39 2.13 -0.14
C VAL A 176 -4.04 2.23 -1.52
N SER A 177 -5.36 2.38 -1.55
CA SER A 177 -6.14 2.38 -2.78
C SER A 177 -5.70 3.43 -3.80
N PRO A 178 -5.31 4.66 -3.40
CA PRO A 178 -4.90 5.67 -4.37
C PRO A 178 -3.62 5.26 -5.11
N LEU A 179 -2.58 4.83 -4.38
CA LEU A 179 -1.34 4.36 -5.00
C LEU A 179 -1.60 3.18 -5.92
N ARG A 180 -2.35 2.18 -5.46
CA ARG A 180 -2.68 0.99 -6.27
C ARG A 180 -3.43 1.36 -7.55
N LYS A 181 -4.44 2.23 -7.47
CA LYS A 181 -5.27 2.65 -8.62
C LYS A 181 -4.45 3.44 -9.62
N VAL A 182 -3.70 4.45 -9.16
CA VAL A 182 -2.88 5.30 -10.04
C VAL A 182 -1.75 4.49 -10.67
N TYR A 183 -1.09 3.61 -9.92
CA TYR A 183 -0.07 2.71 -10.45
C TYR A 183 -0.61 1.83 -11.57
N ALA A 184 -1.75 1.17 -11.34
CA ALA A 184 -2.39 0.32 -12.35
C ALA A 184 -2.85 1.12 -13.57
N GLU A 185 -3.30 2.36 -13.39
CA GLU A 185 -3.66 3.25 -14.50
C GLU A 185 -2.45 3.60 -15.36
N VAL A 186 -1.35 4.02 -14.74
CA VAL A 186 -0.10 4.37 -15.44
C VAL A 186 0.48 3.14 -16.15
N TYR A 187 0.46 1.97 -15.51
CA TYR A 187 0.89 0.71 -16.11
C TYR A 187 0.17 0.38 -17.42
N ARG A 188 -1.16 0.56 -17.46
CA ARG A 188 -1.99 0.23 -18.66
C ARG A 188 -1.84 1.22 -19.82
N GLN A 189 -1.24 2.38 -19.56
CA GLN A 189 -1.04 3.44 -20.56
C GLN A 189 0.39 3.43 -21.11
N ARG A 190 1.17 2.38 -20.80
CA ARG A 190 2.51 2.16 -21.32
C ARG A 190 2.47 1.62 -22.75
#